data_AF-I3S0F8-F1
#
_entry.id   AF-I3S0F8-F1
#
_cell.length_a   1.000
_cell.length_b   1.000
_cell.length_c   1.000
_cell.angle_alpha   90.00
_cell.angle_beta   90.00
_cell.angle_gamma   90.00
#
_symmetry.space_group_name_H-M   'P 1'
#
loop_
_entity.id
_entity.type
_entity.pdbx_description
1 polymer ?
#
loop_
_entity_poly.entity_id
_entity_poly.type
_entity_poly.pdbx_seq_one_letter_code
_entity_poly.pdbx_strand_id
1 'polypeptide(L)'
;MVRPSVKLGSAKLVVICVSLLGFALIADFLWASSSPSSSYFPRSTFKTSTIIIPKEKEQKKKNSVRLLADAYADLPAPQLVWEKMKTSPVPRLDGAAIQIRNLFFVFAGYADINTVHSHVDIYNFDDGTWGGRFDMPKEMAHSHLGMATDGRYIYIVNGQYGPQCRGPTSDTFVLDTETKQWSGLPPLPVPRYAPATQLWRGRLHVMGWQ
;
A
#
# COMPACT_ATOMS: atom_id res chain seq x y z
N MET A 1 -52.54 -45.87 -26.18
CA MET A 1 -52.29 -44.51 -26.72
C MET A 1 -51.05 -43.96 -26.04
N VAL A 2 -49.89 -43.94 -26.72
CA VAL A 2 -48.59 -43.59 -26.09
C VAL A 2 -48.19 -42.17 -26.50
N ARG A 3 -47.82 -41.32 -25.55
CA ARG A 3 -47.29 -39.97 -25.82
C ARG A 3 -45.85 -40.06 -26.33
N PRO A 4 -45.44 -39.30 -27.36
CA PRO A 4 -44.06 -39.30 -27.83
C PRO A 4 -43.14 -38.65 -26.78
N SER A 5 -42.08 -39.36 -26.38
CA SER A 5 -41.04 -38.81 -25.50
C SER A 5 -40.08 -37.94 -26.32
N VAL A 6 -40.01 -36.65 -26.00
CA VAL A 6 -39.13 -35.70 -26.68
C VAL A 6 -37.69 -35.91 -26.20
N LYS A 7 -36.92 -36.72 -26.93
CA LYS A 7 -35.48 -36.86 -26.73
C LYS A 7 -34.76 -35.54 -27.11
N LEU A 8 -34.55 -34.68 -26.13
CA LEU A 8 -33.72 -33.48 -26.28
C LEU A 8 -32.25 -33.92 -26.46
N GLY A 9 -31.78 -33.92 -27.70
CA GLY A 9 -30.44 -34.43 -28.04
C GLY A 9 -29.31 -33.67 -27.34
N SER A 10 -28.27 -34.41 -26.93
CA SER A 10 -27.13 -33.92 -26.10
C SER A 10 -26.58 -32.56 -26.53
N ALA A 11 -26.35 -32.33 -27.83
CA ALA A 11 -25.86 -31.06 -28.34
C ALA A 11 -26.74 -29.84 -27.96
N LYS A 12 -28.08 -30.00 -27.90
CA LYS A 12 -28.98 -28.94 -27.43
C LYS A 12 -28.81 -28.67 -25.94
N LEU A 13 -28.58 -29.71 -25.13
CA LEU A 13 -28.30 -29.56 -23.70
C LEU A 13 -26.99 -28.80 -23.47
N VAL A 14 -25.92 -29.15 -24.21
CA VAL A 14 -24.62 -28.48 -24.12
C VAL A 14 -24.72 -26.99 -24.51
N VAL A 15 -25.43 -26.66 -25.60
CA VAL A 15 -25.65 -25.26 -26.00
C VAL A 15 -26.45 -24.48 -24.94
N ILE A 16 -27.45 -25.10 -24.30
CA ILE A 16 -28.18 -24.50 -23.17
C ILE A 16 -27.24 -24.27 -21.98
N CYS A 17 -26.40 -25.23 -21.60
CA CYS A 17 -25.45 -25.06 -20.50
C CYS A 17 -24.41 -23.96 -20.77
N VAL A 18 -23.85 -23.90 -21.99
CA VAL A 18 -22.86 -22.86 -22.37
C VAL A 18 -23.49 -21.46 -22.41
N SER A 19 -24.71 -21.34 -22.94
CA SER A 19 -25.41 -20.04 -22.95
C SER A 19 -25.83 -19.57 -21.55
N LEU A 20 -26.30 -20.47 -20.68
CA LEU A 20 -26.56 -20.16 -19.26
C LEU A 20 -25.29 -19.72 -18.52
N LEU A 21 -24.15 -20.38 -18.76
CA LEU A 21 -22.86 -19.99 -18.17
C LEU A 21 -22.42 -18.60 -18.65
N GLY A 22 -22.58 -18.31 -19.94
CA GLY A 22 -22.31 -16.98 -20.51
C GLY A 22 -23.19 -15.88 -19.90
N PHE A 23 -24.50 -16.13 -19.75
CA PHE A 23 -25.41 -15.20 -19.07
C PHE A 23 -25.05 -14.98 -17.60
N ALA A 24 -24.64 -16.04 -16.88
CA ALA A 24 -24.20 -15.92 -15.49
C ALA A 24 -22.94 -15.05 -15.35
N LEU A 25 -21.93 -15.25 -16.20
CA LEU A 25 -20.70 -14.46 -16.21
C LEU A 25 -20.94 -12.98 -16.58
N ILE A 26 -21.87 -12.71 -17.50
CA ILE A 26 -22.27 -11.33 -17.85
C ILE A 26 -23.03 -10.68 -16.69
N ALA A 27 -23.92 -11.43 -16.02
CA ALA A 27 -24.66 -10.93 -14.85
C ALA A 27 -23.74 -10.62 -13.67
N ASP A 28 -22.76 -11.49 -13.39
CA ASP A 28 -21.76 -11.27 -12.33
C ASP A 28 -20.86 -10.06 -12.62
N PHE A 29 -20.37 -9.94 -13.87
CA PHE A 29 -19.59 -8.76 -14.28
C PHE A 29 -20.38 -7.45 -14.16
N LEU A 30 -21.66 -7.45 -14.54
CA LEU A 30 -22.55 -6.30 -14.37
C LEU A 30 -22.85 -6.02 -12.89
N TRP A 31 -23.04 -7.06 -12.07
CA TRP A 31 -23.28 -6.93 -10.63
C TRP A 31 -22.08 -6.31 -9.91
N ALA A 32 -20.86 -6.84 -10.15
CA ALA A 32 -19.62 -6.28 -9.63
C ALA A 32 -19.42 -4.82 -10.07
N SER A 33 -19.74 -4.50 -11.34
CA SER A 33 -19.70 -3.14 -11.88
C SER A 33 -20.78 -2.21 -11.30
N SER A 34 -21.87 -2.76 -10.76
CA SER A 34 -23.01 -2.01 -10.20
C SER A 34 -22.87 -1.65 -8.71
N SER A 35 -21.68 -1.84 -8.14
CA SER A 35 -21.34 -1.47 -6.76
C SER A 35 -21.78 -0.03 -6.43
N PRO A 36 -22.78 0.21 -5.55
CA PRO A 36 -23.24 1.55 -5.26
C PRO A 36 -22.20 2.31 -4.45
N SER A 37 -21.58 3.33 -5.06
CA SER A 37 -20.70 4.27 -4.36
C SER A 37 -21.50 5.12 -3.37
N SER A 38 -21.77 4.57 -2.19
CA SER A 38 -22.48 5.22 -1.08
C SER A 38 -21.60 6.33 -0.46
N SER A 39 -21.52 7.46 -1.16
CA SER A 39 -20.88 8.68 -0.68
C SER A 39 -21.73 9.30 0.44
N TYR A 40 -21.43 8.88 1.67
CA TYR A 40 -22.16 9.28 2.87
C TYR A 40 -21.86 10.73 3.26
N PHE A 41 -22.44 11.69 2.52
CA PHE A 41 -22.33 13.12 2.81
C PHE A 41 -23.17 13.46 4.06
N PRO A 42 -22.56 13.88 5.18
CA PRO A 42 -23.31 14.34 6.34
C PRO A 42 -23.98 15.68 6.00
N ARG A 43 -25.31 15.68 5.88
CA ARG A 43 -26.10 16.89 5.59
C ARG A 43 -26.12 17.82 6.80
N SER A 44 -25.10 18.65 6.96
CA SER A 44 -25.06 19.68 7.99
C SER A 44 -26.17 20.71 7.79
N THR A 45 -27.11 20.76 8.74
CA THR A 45 -28.13 21.81 8.79
C THR A 45 -27.52 23.10 9.31
N PHE A 46 -26.94 23.89 8.40
CA PHE A 46 -26.54 25.26 8.73
C PHE A 46 -27.75 26.06 9.23
N LYS A 47 -27.73 26.44 10.51
CA LYS A 47 -28.64 27.47 11.03
C LYS A 47 -28.17 28.82 10.48
N THR A 48 -29.02 29.47 9.69
CA THR A 48 -28.75 30.83 9.19
C THR A 48 -28.86 31.83 10.34
N SER A 49 -27.73 32.10 11.01
CA SER A 49 -27.59 33.23 11.92
C SER A 49 -27.48 34.51 11.10
N THR A 50 -28.55 35.31 11.04
CA THR A 50 -28.55 36.60 10.34
C THR A 50 -27.63 37.59 11.05
N ILE A 51 -26.39 37.73 10.58
CA ILE A 51 -25.44 38.72 11.11
C ILE A 51 -25.88 40.11 10.67
N ILE A 52 -26.39 40.91 11.61
CA ILE A 52 -26.66 42.34 11.40
C ILE A 52 -25.33 43.09 11.45
N ILE A 53 -24.85 43.57 10.30
CA ILE A 53 -23.59 44.29 10.18
C ILE A 53 -23.78 45.77 10.60
N PRO A 54 -23.02 46.28 11.58
CA PRO A 54 -23.03 47.71 11.92
C PRO A 54 -22.51 48.57 10.76
N LYS A 55 -23.21 49.68 10.47
CA LYS A 55 -22.92 50.53 9.31
C LYS A 55 -21.83 51.58 9.59
N GLU A 56 -20.60 51.11 9.77
CA GLU A 56 -19.43 51.99 9.94
C GLU A 56 -19.01 52.64 8.61
N LYS A 57 -18.41 53.85 8.68
CA LYS A 57 -18.20 54.72 7.51
C LYS A 57 -16.89 54.42 6.79
N GLU A 58 -16.90 54.50 5.45
CA GLU A 58 -15.68 54.37 4.65
C GLU A 58 -14.60 55.39 5.04
N GLN A 59 -13.38 54.91 5.29
CA GLN A 59 -12.16 55.64 4.93
C GLN A 59 -11.34 54.79 3.97
N LYS A 60 -11.26 55.23 2.71
CA LYS A 60 -10.60 54.50 1.62
C LYS A 60 -9.08 54.55 1.76
N LYS A 61 -8.48 53.48 2.30
CA LYS A 61 -7.08 53.12 2.01
C LYS A 61 -7.07 51.94 1.05
N LYS A 62 -6.75 52.21 -0.23
CA LYS A 62 -6.76 51.23 -1.33
C LYS A 62 -5.53 50.30 -1.26
N ASN A 63 -5.47 49.44 -0.23
CA ASN A 63 -4.66 48.23 -0.31
C ASN A 63 -5.47 47.20 -1.10
N SER A 64 -5.19 47.06 -2.39
CA SER A 64 -5.84 46.06 -3.26
C SER A 64 -5.31 44.66 -2.96
N VAL A 65 -5.68 44.11 -1.80
CA VAL A 65 -5.49 42.70 -1.49
C VAL A 65 -6.24 41.90 -2.56
N ARG A 66 -5.52 40.99 -3.23
CA ARG A 66 -6.10 40.10 -4.23
C ARG A 66 -7.02 39.11 -3.52
N LEU A 67 -8.31 39.42 -3.49
CA LEU A 67 -9.35 38.47 -3.08
C LEU A 67 -9.27 37.26 -4.01
N LEU A 68 -8.70 36.17 -3.50
CA LEU A 68 -8.76 34.87 -4.15
C LEU A 68 -10.17 34.30 -3.92
N ALA A 69 -10.68 33.52 -4.88
CA ALA A 69 -11.95 32.84 -4.69
C ALA A 69 -11.85 31.76 -3.60
N ASP A 70 -12.98 31.37 -2.99
CA ASP A 70 -13.02 30.44 -1.84
C ASP A 70 -12.32 29.10 -2.08
N ALA A 71 -12.18 28.67 -3.35
CA ALA A 71 -11.39 27.51 -3.77
C ALA A 71 -9.86 27.62 -3.50
N TYR A 72 -9.39 28.80 -3.07
CA TYR A 72 -8.02 29.10 -2.66
C TYR A 72 -7.95 29.61 -1.20
N ALA A 73 -9.01 29.43 -0.41
CA ALA A 73 -8.95 29.73 1.01
C ALA A 73 -8.07 28.68 1.72
N ASP A 74 -7.03 29.13 2.44
CA ASP A 74 -6.24 28.29 3.31
C ASP A 74 -7.10 27.81 4.50
N LEU A 75 -7.83 26.71 4.29
CA LEU A 75 -8.56 26.02 5.35
C LEU A 75 -7.55 25.52 6.40
N PRO A 76 -7.79 25.73 7.70
CA PRO A 76 -6.87 25.28 8.74
C PRO A 76 -6.78 23.74 8.71
N ALA A 77 -5.62 23.24 8.28
CA ALA A 77 -5.36 21.81 8.21
C ALA A 77 -5.47 21.16 9.62
N PRO A 78 -5.99 19.92 9.71
CA PRO A 78 -6.06 19.21 10.98
C PRO A 78 -4.66 19.06 11.57
N GLN A 79 -4.50 19.46 12.83
CA GLN A 79 -3.21 19.42 13.52
C GLN A 79 -2.85 17.97 13.86
N LEU A 80 -1.86 17.42 13.17
CA LEU A 80 -1.31 16.08 13.46
C LEU A 80 -0.30 16.19 14.61
N VAL A 81 -0.67 15.65 15.77
CA VAL A 81 0.22 15.57 16.93
C VAL A 81 1.08 14.31 16.81
N TRP A 82 2.40 14.49 16.84
CA TRP A 82 3.35 13.37 16.83
C TRP A 82 3.56 12.82 18.25
N GLU A 83 3.41 11.50 18.40
CA GLU A 83 3.72 10.78 19.64
C GLU A 83 5.01 9.96 19.50
N LYS A 84 5.76 9.83 20.60
CA LYS A 84 6.98 9.00 20.66
C LYS A 84 6.66 7.58 21.09
N MET A 85 6.59 6.65 20.13
CA MET A 85 6.49 5.22 20.40
C MET A 85 7.76 4.61 21.01
N LYS A 86 7.68 3.32 21.38
CA LYS A 86 8.80 2.50 21.89
C LYS A 86 9.99 2.49 20.92
N THR A 87 11.16 2.92 21.40
CA THR A 87 12.42 2.92 20.62
C THR A 87 12.71 1.55 19.99
N SER A 88 13.20 1.57 18.75
CA SER A 88 13.74 0.40 18.03
C SER A 88 14.81 -0.35 18.86
N PRO A 89 14.89 -1.70 18.84
CA PRO A 89 15.88 -2.48 19.58
C PRO A 89 17.34 -2.18 19.19
N VAL A 90 17.55 -1.66 17.99
CA VAL A 90 18.86 -1.24 17.45
C VAL A 90 18.72 0.08 16.68
N PRO A 91 19.78 0.93 16.63
CA PRO A 91 19.83 2.07 15.72
C PRO A 91 19.87 1.58 14.26
N ARG A 92 19.22 2.32 13.36
CA ARG A 92 19.07 2.00 11.94
C ARG A 92 19.08 3.27 11.08
N LEU A 93 19.83 3.21 9.98
CA LEU A 93 19.81 4.12 8.83
C LEU A 93 19.64 3.27 7.54
N ASP A 94 18.89 3.77 6.56
CA ASP A 94 18.62 3.13 5.25
C ASP A 94 18.09 1.69 5.29
N GLY A 95 17.56 1.26 6.44
CA GLY A 95 16.71 0.07 6.55
C GLY A 95 15.31 0.35 5.97
N ALA A 96 14.56 -0.70 5.67
CA ALA A 96 13.23 -0.61 5.09
C ALA A 96 12.18 -1.25 6.01
N ALA A 97 10.90 -0.92 5.83
CA ALA A 97 9.85 -1.44 6.71
C ALA A 97 8.50 -1.59 6.00
N ILE A 98 7.72 -2.59 6.44
CA ILE A 98 6.39 -2.92 5.93
C ILE A 98 5.46 -3.23 7.11
N GLN A 99 4.25 -2.65 7.10
CA GLN A 99 3.18 -3.01 8.03
C GLN A 99 2.26 -4.06 7.39
N ILE A 100 1.95 -5.13 8.13
CA ILE A 100 0.88 -6.07 7.81
C ILE A 100 0.00 -6.21 9.06
N ARG A 101 -1.25 -5.75 8.94
CA ARG A 101 -2.21 -5.70 10.06
C ARG A 101 -1.59 -4.92 11.24
N ASN A 102 -1.45 -5.56 12.40
CA ASN A 102 -0.95 -4.96 13.63
C ASN A 102 0.57 -5.17 13.82
N LEU A 103 1.25 -5.83 12.86
CA LEU A 103 2.69 -6.07 12.90
C LEU A 103 3.43 -5.14 11.95
N PHE A 104 4.52 -4.55 12.43
CA PHE A 104 5.43 -3.70 11.66
C PHE A 104 6.80 -4.38 11.59
N PHE A 105 7.14 -4.87 10.40
CA PHE A 105 8.38 -5.58 10.10
C PHE A 105 9.42 -4.58 9.62
N VAL A 106 10.55 -4.48 10.34
CA VAL A 106 11.66 -3.57 10.03
C VAL A 106 12.91 -4.36 9.69
N PHE A 107 13.43 -4.14 8.49
CA PHE A 107 14.47 -4.92 7.84
C PHE A 107 15.80 -4.17 7.83
N ALA A 108 16.86 -4.86 8.25
CA ALA A 108 18.25 -4.51 7.96
C ALA A 108 18.65 -3.07 8.39
N GLY A 109 19.39 -2.35 7.54
CA GLY A 109 19.92 -1.01 7.76
C GLY A 109 21.31 -0.97 8.39
N TYR A 110 21.99 0.16 8.23
CA TYR A 110 23.24 0.48 8.91
C TYR A 110 22.97 0.83 10.38
N ALA A 111 23.73 0.26 11.31
CA ALA A 111 23.94 0.85 12.64
C ALA A 111 24.97 1.99 12.53
N ASP A 112 26.02 1.76 11.74
CA ASP A 112 27.04 2.72 11.31
C ASP A 112 27.63 2.27 9.97
N ILE A 113 28.52 3.06 9.35
CA ILE A 113 29.09 2.76 8.02
C ILE A 113 29.85 1.41 7.95
N ASN A 114 30.35 0.89 9.07
CA ASN A 114 31.04 -0.39 9.17
C ASN A 114 30.13 -1.55 9.60
N THR A 115 28.93 -1.27 10.12
CA THR A 115 28.06 -2.25 10.77
C THR A 115 26.65 -2.21 10.19
N VAL A 116 26.25 -3.29 9.50
CA VAL A 116 24.88 -3.49 9.00
C VAL A 116 24.17 -4.62 9.74
N HIS A 117 22.86 -4.47 9.88
CA HIS A 117 21.98 -5.54 10.37
C HIS A 117 21.58 -6.47 9.23
N SER A 118 21.54 -7.77 9.50
CA SER A 118 21.09 -8.83 8.58
C SER A 118 19.86 -9.57 9.12
N HIS A 119 18.97 -8.86 9.80
CA HIS A 119 17.79 -9.41 10.47
C HIS A 119 16.56 -8.52 10.27
N VAL A 120 15.39 -9.11 10.54
CA VAL A 120 14.09 -8.44 10.61
C VAL A 120 13.68 -8.35 12.08
N ASP A 121 13.31 -7.15 12.54
CA ASP A 121 12.63 -6.93 13.82
C ASP A 121 11.12 -6.73 13.60
N ILE A 122 10.30 -7.22 14.53
CA ILE A 122 8.84 -7.08 14.49
C ILE A 122 8.37 -6.28 15.71
N TYR A 123 7.74 -5.14 15.46
CA TYR A 123 6.95 -4.39 16.44
C TYR A 123 5.48 -4.80 16.36
N ASN A 124 4.82 -4.95 17.50
CA ASN A 124 3.39 -5.20 17.60
C ASN A 124 2.65 -3.95 18.10
N PHE A 125 1.67 -3.48 17.31
CA PHE A 125 0.83 -2.35 17.68
C PHE A 125 -0.22 -2.69 18.75
N ASP A 126 -0.57 -3.97 18.96
CA ASP A 126 -1.59 -4.37 19.96
C ASP A 126 -1.08 -4.27 21.41
N ASP A 127 0.22 -4.51 21.63
CA ASP A 127 0.86 -4.44 22.95
C ASP A 127 1.93 -3.34 23.09
N GLY A 128 2.31 -2.69 21.97
CA GLY A 128 3.32 -1.63 21.95
C GLY A 128 4.76 -2.11 22.15
N THR A 129 5.05 -3.38 21.87
CA THR A 129 6.37 -4.00 22.13
C THR A 129 7.08 -4.50 20.87
N TRP A 130 8.39 -4.67 21.00
CA TRP A 130 9.22 -5.38 20.02
C TRP A 130 9.35 -6.84 20.47
N GLY A 131 8.64 -7.75 19.80
CA GLY A 131 8.47 -9.14 20.25
C GLY A 131 9.07 -10.21 19.35
N GLY A 132 9.49 -9.88 18.12
CA GLY A 132 10.05 -10.84 17.17
C GLY A 132 11.35 -10.36 16.53
N ARG A 133 12.31 -11.28 16.39
CA ARG A 133 13.49 -11.14 15.53
C ARG A 133 13.75 -12.44 14.78
N PHE A 134 14.18 -12.35 13.52
CA PHE A 134 14.67 -13.49 12.74
C PHE A 134 15.61 -13.02 11.64
N ASP A 135 16.49 -13.90 11.16
CA ASP A 135 17.55 -13.56 10.21
C ASP A 135 17.04 -13.48 8.76
N MET A 136 17.79 -12.73 7.95
CA MET A 136 17.63 -12.63 6.50
C MET A 136 18.51 -13.67 5.76
N PRO A 137 18.25 -13.95 4.48
CA PRO A 137 19.18 -14.68 3.62
C PRO A 137 20.53 -13.94 3.57
N LYS A 138 21.65 -14.66 3.62
CA LYS A 138 23.01 -14.09 3.71
C LYS A 138 23.41 -13.33 2.44
N GLU A 139 22.81 -13.73 1.33
CA GLU A 139 22.88 -13.18 -0.01
C GLU A 139 22.04 -11.91 -0.21
N MET A 140 21.13 -11.58 0.71
CA MET A 140 20.23 -10.42 0.55
C MET A 140 20.96 -9.08 0.79
N ALA A 141 20.49 -8.02 0.12
CA ALA A 141 20.90 -6.66 0.41
C ALA A 141 20.59 -6.25 1.86
N HIS A 142 21.35 -5.27 2.36
CA HIS A 142 21.35 -4.87 3.78
C HIS A 142 20.82 -3.46 4.01
N SER A 143 20.61 -2.67 2.96
CA SER A 143 20.05 -1.33 3.02
C SER A 143 19.38 -1.01 1.70
N HIS A 144 18.65 0.10 1.65
CA HIS A 144 18.20 0.67 0.38
C HIS A 144 17.33 -0.32 -0.44
N LEU A 145 16.48 -1.09 0.25
CA LEU A 145 15.68 -2.20 -0.30
C LEU A 145 14.41 -1.71 -1.03
N GLY A 146 14.06 -2.32 -2.16
CA GLY A 146 12.71 -2.22 -2.72
C GLY A 146 11.76 -3.18 -2.04
N MET A 147 10.61 -2.70 -1.55
CA MET A 147 9.68 -3.55 -0.81
C MET A 147 8.22 -3.29 -1.20
N ALA A 148 7.44 -4.36 -1.30
CA ALA A 148 5.97 -4.33 -1.40
C ALA A 148 5.37 -5.56 -0.72
N THR A 149 4.05 -5.57 -0.50
CA THR A 149 3.32 -6.71 0.06
C THR A 149 1.94 -6.88 -0.58
N ASP A 150 1.41 -8.10 -0.51
CA ASP A 150 0.01 -8.44 -0.82
C ASP A 150 -0.88 -8.59 0.44
N GLY A 151 -0.30 -8.43 1.65
CA GLY A 151 -0.97 -8.64 2.94
C GLY A 151 -0.63 -9.97 3.64
N ARG A 152 0.19 -10.84 3.03
CA ARG A 152 0.83 -11.99 3.66
C ARG A 152 2.31 -12.09 3.29
N TYR A 153 2.61 -12.02 2.00
CA TYR A 153 3.96 -12.09 1.48
C TYR A 153 4.57 -10.70 1.41
N ILE A 154 5.84 -10.58 1.77
CA ILE A 154 6.63 -9.38 1.55
C ILE A 154 7.63 -9.71 0.45
N TYR A 155 7.62 -8.90 -0.61
CA TYR A 155 8.52 -9.00 -1.75
C TYR A 155 9.67 -8.01 -1.54
N ILE A 156 10.90 -8.52 -1.47
CA ILE A 156 12.12 -7.72 -1.31
C ILE A 156 12.86 -7.78 -2.64
N VAL A 157 12.98 -6.63 -3.31
CA VAL A 157 13.65 -6.50 -4.60
C VAL A 157 14.92 -5.70 -4.42
N ASN A 158 16.06 -6.33 -4.75
CA ASN A 158 17.39 -5.74 -4.78
C ASN A 158 17.75 -4.91 -3.52
N GLY A 159 18.59 -3.89 -3.69
CA GLY A 159 19.11 -3.04 -2.64
C GLY A 159 20.64 -3.04 -2.62
N GLN A 160 21.20 -2.39 -1.62
CA GLN A 160 22.66 -2.21 -1.49
C GLN A 160 23.27 -3.23 -0.51
N TYR A 161 24.47 -3.72 -0.81
CA TYR A 161 25.25 -4.47 0.17
C TYR A 161 25.93 -3.55 1.19
N GLY A 162 25.90 -3.98 2.45
CA GLY A 162 26.77 -3.44 3.48
C GLY A 162 28.00 -4.32 3.74
N PRO A 163 28.89 -3.90 4.67
CA PRO A 163 29.03 -2.51 5.13
C PRO A 163 29.61 -1.61 4.02
N GLN A 164 29.99 -0.37 4.33
CA GLN A 164 30.78 0.52 3.45
C GLN A 164 30.17 0.76 2.06
N CYS A 165 28.83 0.94 2.00
CA CYS A 165 28.08 1.32 0.79
C CYS A 165 28.54 0.59 -0.49
N ARG A 166 28.63 -0.75 -0.42
CA ARG A 166 29.09 -1.60 -1.53
C ARG A 166 28.09 -1.56 -2.69
N GLY A 167 28.42 -2.27 -3.79
CA GLY A 167 27.58 -2.29 -4.98
C GLY A 167 26.15 -2.80 -4.73
N PRO A 168 25.20 -2.43 -5.61
CA PRO A 168 23.85 -2.98 -5.63
C PRO A 168 23.84 -4.49 -5.95
N THR A 169 22.73 -5.16 -5.61
CA THR A 169 22.41 -6.51 -6.12
C THR A 169 21.30 -6.48 -7.17
N SER A 170 21.16 -7.57 -7.93
CA SER A 170 19.98 -7.89 -8.75
C SER A 170 18.99 -8.81 -8.03
N ASP A 171 19.41 -9.42 -6.92
CA ASP A 171 18.70 -10.53 -6.28
C ASP A 171 17.36 -10.09 -5.69
N THR A 172 16.39 -10.99 -5.69
CA THR A 172 15.02 -10.72 -5.27
C THR A 172 14.50 -11.90 -4.45
N PHE A 173 13.78 -11.60 -3.37
CA PHE A 173 13.32 -12.57 -2.39
C PHE A 173 11.84 -12.34 -2.08
N VAL A 174 11.18 -13.38 -1.60
CA VAL A 174 9.88 -13.29 -0.95
C VAL A 174 9.96 -13.90 0.45
N LEU A 175 9.37 -13.21 1.41
CA LEU A 175 9.17 -13.66 2.78
C LEU A 175 7.69 -14.00 2.96
N ASP A 176 7.38 -15.23 3.38
CA ASP A 176 6.07 -15.58 3.93
C ASP A 176 6.02 -15.18 5.40
N THR A 177 5.23 -14.16 5.76
CA THR A 177 5.22 -13.66 7.15
C THR A 177 4.51 -14.58 8.14
N GLU A 178 3.68 -15.52 7.68
CA GLU A 178 3.05 -16.52 8.57
C GLU A 178 4.06 -17.60 8.99
N THR A 179 4.85 -18.12 8.03
CA THR A 179 5.81 -19.22 8.27
C THR A 179 7.23 -18.74 8.55
N LYS A 180 7.50 -17.45 8.36
CA LYS A 180 8.82 -16.79 8.42
C LYS A 180 9.87 -17.43 7.50
N GLN A 181 9.41 -18.09 6.43
CA GLN A 181 10.27 -18.71 5.44
C GLN A 181 10.57 -17.73 4.31
N TRP A 182 11.82 -17.77 3.85
CA TRP A 182 12.29 -17.03 2.69
C TRP A 182 12.27 -17.92 1.45
N SER A 183 12.11 -17.32 0.28
CA SER A 183 12.31 -17.99 -1.02
C SER A 183 12.89 -17.01 -2.03
N GLY A 184 13.77 -17.50 -2.90
CA GLY A 184 14.31 -16.71 -4.00
C GLY A 184 13.25 -16.47 -5.09
N LEU A 185 13.33 -15.32 -5.73
CA LEU A 185 12.59 -14.98 -6.95
C LEU A 185 13.59 -14.69 -8.09
N PRO A 186 13.15 -14.69 -9.36
CA PRO A 186 14.01 -14.34 -10.47
C PRO A 186 14.67 -12.95 -10.27
N PRO A 187 15.99 -12.82 -10.44
CA PRO A 187 16.69 -11.56 -10.26
C PRO A 187 16.32 -10.54 -11.35
N LEU A 188 16.53 -9.26 -11.06
CA LEU A 188 16.38 -8.20 -12.06
C LEU A 188 17.47 -8.31 -13.15
N PRO A 189 17.18 -7.92 -14.41
CA PRO A 189 18.19 -7.91 -15.49
C PRO A 189 19.40 -6.99 -15.26
N VAL A 190 19.30 -6.06 -14.31
CA VAL A 190 20.36 -5.12 -13.91
C VAL A 190 20.29 -4.92 -12.40
N PRO A 191 21.42 -4.96 -11.65
CA PRO A 191 21.47 -4.57 -10.25
C PRO A 191 20.99 -3.14 -9.99
N ARG A 192 20.36 -2.90 -8.82
CA ARG A 192 19.83 -1.59 -8.40
C ARG A 192 19.90 -1.42 -6.88
N TYR A 193 19.90 -0.17 -6.40
CA TYR A 193 19.66 0.17 -5.00
C TYR A 193 18.91 1.50 -4.82
N ALA A 194 18.37 1.66 -3.61
CA ALA A 194 17.61 2.80 -3.08
C ALA A 194 16.23 3.15 -3.67
N PRO A 195 15.48 2.22 -4.36
CA PRO A 195 13.06 2.03 -6.18
C PRO A 195 11.54 2.14 -5.84
N ALA A 196 10.78 2.92 -6.62
CA ALA A 196 9.31 2.88 -6.49
C ALA A 196 8.80 1.46 -6.80
N THR A 197 8.50 0.71 -5.73
CA THR A 197 8.22 -0.73 -5.72
C THR A 197 6.75 -0.89 -5.34
N GLN A 198 5.92 -1.28 -6.30
CA GLN A 198 4.48 -1.32 -6.09
C GLN A 198 3.88 -2.59 -6.68
N LEU A 199 3.15 -3.33 -5.83
CA LEU A 199 2.26 -4.38 -6.29
C LEU A 199 1.00 -3.71 -6.88
N TRP A 200 0.72 -3.95 -8.16
CA TRP A 200 -0.47 -3.41 -8.85
C TRP A 200 -1.01 -4.44 -9.84
N ARG A 201 -2.32 -4.75 -9.74
CA ARG A 201 -3.01 -5.72 -10.62
C ARG A 201 -2.24 -7.04 -10.79
N GLY A 202 -1.80 -7.63 -9.67
CA GLY A 202 -1.08 -8.91 -9.64
C GLY A 202 0.35 -8.88 -10.21
N ARG A 203 0.96 -7.70 -10.41
CA ARG A 203 2.35 -7.55 -10.86
C ARG A 203 3.13 -6.61 -9.96
N LEU A 204 4.38 -6.98 -9.69
CA LEU A 204 5.35 -6.17 -8.96
C LEU A 204 6.04 -5.22 -9.97
N HIS A 205 5.83 -3.91 -9.80
CA HIS A 205 6.45 -2.89 -10.63
C HIS A 205 7.62 -2.28 -9.85
N VAL A 206 8.77 -2.12 -10.49
CA VAL A 206 10.03 -1.70 -9.86
C VAL A 206 10.63 -0.60 -10.74
N MET A 207 10.74 0.62 -10.22
CA MET A 207 10.97 1.82 -11.05
C MET A 207 12.02 2.76 -10.46
N GLY A 208 12.87 3.29 -11.35
CA GLY A 208 13.90 4.28 -11.01
C GLY A 208 15.24 3.67 -10.57
N TRP A 209 16.14 4.59 -10.21
CA TRP A 209 17.43 4.42 -9.50
C TRP A 209 18.41 3.37 -10.06
N GLN A 210 19.66 3.37 -9.60
CA GLN A 210 20.71 2.45 -10.07
C GLN A 210 21.89 2.39 -9.08
#